data_AF-A0A3P6B441-F1
#
_entry.id   AF-A0A3P6B441-F1
#
_cell.length_a   1.000
_cell.length_b   1.000
_cell.length_c   1.000
_cell.angle_alpha   90.00
_cell.angle_beta   90.00
_cell.angle_gamma   90.00
#
_symmetry.space_group_name_H-M   'P 1'
#
loop_
_entity.id
_entity.type
_entity.pdbx_description
1 polymer ?
#
loop_
_entity_poly.entity_id
_entity_poly.type
_entity_poly.pdbx_seq_one_letter_code
_entity_poly.pdbx_strand_id
1 'polypeptide(L)'
;MANFNLASLPPSVLHKILSKVAKTSIWDFGCAKVAFPGFNAVGREDYFYKSADLIFLNDWIDQVNVVRTFRLKCYQLGNPEAIYLQGMYEYFILHLLDEGREKNHLVGERGCLLAKYIDGMMNLAFSVNHRGLVHNYPDFTREYVDWMYHMITS
;
A
#
# COMPACT_ATOMS: atom_id res chain seq x y z
N MET A 1 -10.01 -33.35 -17.38
CA MET A 1 -9.71 -32.16 -16.57
C MET A 1 -8.94 -32.64 -15.35
N ALA A 2 -7.69 -32.20 -15.17
CA ALA A 2 -6.96 -32.50 -13.95
C ALA A 2 -7.70 -31.86 -12.77
N ASN A 3 -7.98 -32.64 -11.74
CA ASN A 3 -8.68 -32.16 -10.56
C ASN A 3 -7.72 -31.22 -9.80
N PHE A 4 -7.93 -29.91 -9.90
CA PHE A 4 -7.09 -28.93 -9.23
C PHE A 4 -7.33 -29.01 -7.72
N ASN A 5 -6.34 -29.52 -6.99
CA ASN A 5 -6.41 -29.59 -5.54
C ASN A 5 -5.73 -28.36 -4.92
N LEU A 6 -6.53 -27.47 -4.34
CA LEU A 6 -6.02 -26.29 -3.65
C LEU A 6 -5.10 -26.65 -2.47
N ALA A 7 -5.34 -27.81 -1.83
CA ALA A 7 -4.54 -28.29 -0.70
C ALA A 7 -3.13 -28.75 -1.08
N SER A 8 -2.85 -29.04 -2.36
CA SER A 8 -1.51 -29.42 -2.81
C SER A 8 -0.64 -28.22 -3.21
N LEU A 9 -1.17 -26.99 -3.16
CA LEU A 9 -0.42 -25.82 -3.55
C LEU A 9 0.61 -25.42 -2.47
N PRO A 10 1.79 -24.94 -2.87
CA PRO A 10 2.75 -24.36 -1.94
C PRO A 10 2.17 -23.15 -1.19
N PRO A 11 2.57 -22.90 0.07
CA PRO A 11 2.11 -21.74 0.84
C PRO A 11 2.33 -20.40 0.14
N SER A 12 3.42 -20.27 -0.63
CA SER A 12 3.71 -19.06 -1.42
C SER A 12 2.68 -18.79 -2.53
N VAL A 13 2.10 -19.83 -3.11
CA VAL A 13 1.03 -19.70 -4.12
C VAL A 13 -0.29 -19.37 -3.43
N LEU A 14 -0.58 -20.01 -2.29
CA LEU A 14 -1.75 -19.68 -1.47
C LEU A 14 -1.72 -18.22 -1.02
N HIS A 15 -0.56 -17.73 -0.61
CA HIS A 15 -0.33 -16.33 -0.28
C HIS A 15 -0.62 -15.39 -1.44
N LYS A 16 -0.12 -15.69 -2.65
CA LYS A 16 -0.41 -14.87 -3.83
C LYS A 16 -1.90 -14.83 -4.16
N ILE A 17 -2.59 -15.97 -4.10
CA ILE A 17 -4.03 -16.04 -4.33
C ILE A 17 -4.77 -15.22 -3.27
N LEU A 18 -4.47 -15.45 -1.99
CA LEU A 18 -5.15 -14.76 -0.90
C LEU A 18 -4.87 -13.26 -0.88
N SER A 19 -3.65 -12.84 -1.25
CA SER A 19 -3.29 -11.42 -1.39
C SER A 19 -4.08 -10.77 -2.54
N LYS A 20 -4.27 -11.48 -3.66
CA LYS A 20 -5.09 -11.00 -4.77
C LYS A 20 -6.57 -10.86 -4.38
N VAL A 21 -7.10 -11.80 -3.60
CA VAL A 21 -8.47 -11.71 -3.04
C VAL A 21 -8.59 -10.52 -2.08
N ALA A 22 -7.63 -10.37 -1.16
CA ALA A 22 -7.62 -9.28 -0.20
C ALA A 22 -7.55 -7.92 -0.87
N LYS A 23 -6.80 -7.78 -1.98
CA LYS A 23 -6.71 -6.55 -2.77
C LYS A 23 -8.08 -6.08 -3.31
N THR A 24 -8.99 -7.00 -3.61
CA THR A 24 -10.28 -6.68 -4.23
C THR A 24 -11.44 -6.57 -3.24
N SER A 25 -11.39 -7.31 -2.13
CA SER A 25 -12.51 -7.41 -1.18
C SER A 25 -12.04 -8.00 0.15
N ILE A 26 -12.14 -7.22 1.24
CA ILE A 26 -11.86 -7.74 2.59
C ILE A 26 -12.87 -8.79 3.01
N TRP A 27 -14.11 -8.67 2.52
CA TRP A 27 -15.15 -9.68 2.73
C TRP A 27 -14.74 -11.04 2.17
N ASP A 28 -14.32 -11.07 0.90
CA ASP A 28 -13.94 -12.31 0.24
C ASP A 28 -12.66 -12.89 0.84
N PHE A 29 -11.76 -12.04 1.33
CA PHE A 29 -10.63 -12.48 2.13
C PHE A 29 -11.07 -13.22 3.40
N GLY A 30 -12.07 -12.67 4.11
CA GLY A 30 -12.68 -13.33 5.27
C GLY A 30 -13.32 -14.67 4.90
N CYS A 31 -14.16 -14.68 3.87
CA CYS A 31 -14.81 -15.88 3.36
C CYS A 31 -13.81 -16.96 2.92
N ALA A 32 -12.74 -16.59 2.20
CA ALA A 32 -11.70 -17.49 1.75
C ALA A 32 -10.98 -18.18 2.92
N LYS A 33 -10.70 -17.43 4.00
CA LYS A 33 -10.11 -17.98 5.22
C LYS A 33 -11.03 -18.97 5.92
N VAL A 34 -12.34 -18.72 5.95
CA VAL A 34 -13.31 -19.65 6.54
C VAL A 34 -13.46 -20.91 5.68
N ALA A 35 -13.49 -20.75 4.35
CA ALA A 35 -13.74 -21.84 3.42
C ALA A 35 -12.56 -22.82 3.27
N PHE A 36 -11.31 -22.38 3.51
CA PHE A 36 -10.14 -23.21 3.27
C PHE A 36 -9.05 -23.06 4.36
N PRO A 37 -8.66 -24.16 5.06
CA PRO A 37 -7.67 -24.10 6.14
C PRO A 37 -6.30 -23.55 5.73
N GLY A 38 -5.86 -23.81 4.49
CA GLY A 38 -4.57 -23.29 4.00
C GLY A 38 -4.59 -21.76 3.87
N PHE A 39 -5.71 -21.16 3.46
CA PHE A 39 -5.86 -19.70 3.46
C PHE A 39 -5.98 -19.16 4.88
N ASN A 40 -6.66 -19.87 5.79
CA ASN A 40 -6.70 -19.45 7.19
C ASN A 40 -5.30 -19.40 7.81
N ALA A 41 -4.45 -20.39 7.54
CA ALA A 41 -3.07 -20.43 8.02
C ALA A 41 -2.27 -19.24 7.48
N VAL A 42 -2.22 -19.08 6.16
CA VAL A 42 -1.51 -17.98 5.50
C VAL A 42 -2.03 -16.61 5.94
N GLY A 43 -3.35 -16.43 5.99
CA GLY A 43 -3.99 -15.18 6.38
C GLY A 43 -3.91 -14.84 7.88
N ARG A 44 -3.17 -15.64 8.68
CA ARG A 44 -2.80 -15.33 10.06
C ARG A 44 -1.34 -14.89 10.20
N GLU A 45 -0.50 -15.18 9.22
CA GLU A 45 0.93 -14.86 9.25
C GLU A 45 1.15 -13.34 9.15
N ASP A 46 2.07 -12.81 9.96
CA ASP A 46 2.39 -11.38 9.93
C ASP A 46 3.01 -10.94 8.60
N TYR A 47 3.73 -11.85 7.94
CA TYR A 47 4.28 -11.64 6.60
C TYR A 47 3.20 -11.29 5.57
N PHE A 48 2.00 -11.87 5.69
CA PHE A 48 0.87 -11.55 4.82
C PHE A 48 0.50 -10.07 4.88
N TYR A 49 0.32 -9.55 6.09
CA TYR A 49 -0.04 -8.14 6.29
C TYR A 49 1.08 -7.19 5.89
N LYS A 50 2.35 -7.58 6.12
CA LYS A 50 3.51 -6.80 5.71
C LYS A 50 3.65 -6.67 4.18
N SER A 51 3.14 -7.66 3.43
CA SER A 51 3.27 -7.74 1.96
C SER A 51 1.95 -7.61 1.19
N ALA A 52 0.83 -7.34 1.89
CA ALA A 52 -0.47 -7.12 1.27
C ALA A 52 -0.45 -5.87 0.38
N ASP A 53 -1.08 -5.98 -0.79
CA ASP A 53 -1.31 -4.87 -1.73
C ASP A 53 -2.61 -4.15 -1.34
N LEU A 54 -2.46 -2.89 -0.95
CA LEU A 54 -3.50 -2.02 -0.40
C LEU A 54 -3.92 -0.92 -1.37
N ILE A 55 -3.20 -0.71 -2.46
CA ILE A 55 -3.39 0.41 -3.41
C ILE A 55 -4.82 0.45 -3.94
N PHE A 56 -5.35 -0.72 -4.29
CA PHE A 56 -6.66 -0.85 -4.92
C PHE A 56 -7.72 -1.36 -3.95
N LEU A 57 -7.42 -1.36 -2.65
CA LEU A 57 -8.37 -1.79 -1.62
C LEU A 57 -9.47 -0.74 -1.48
N ASN A 58 -10.43 -0.78 -2.40
CA ASN A 58 -11.49 0.19 -2.56
C ASN A 58 -12.81 -0.33 -1.96
N ASP A 59 -12.78 -0.76 -0.70
CA ASP A 59 -14.00 -1.11 0.04
C ASP A 59 -14.67 0.18 0.53
N TRP A 60 -15.45 0.79 -0.36
CA TRP A 60 -16.25 1.97 -0.04
C TRP A 60 -17.47 1.59 0.81
N ILE A 61 -17.54 2.22 1.97
CA ILE A 61 -18.74 2.52 2.79
C ILE A 61 -19.27 1.41 3.71
N ASP A 62 -19.38 0.14 3.32
CA ASP A 62 -20.12 -0.83 4.17
C ASP A 62 -19.26 -1.62 5.19
N GLN A 63 -17.93 -1.61 5.06
CA GLN A 63 -17.03 -2.43 5.90
C GLN A 63 -15.95 -1.61 6.62
N VAL A 64 -16.26 -0.35 6.96
CA VAL A 64 -15.31 0.62 7.52
C VAL A 64 -14.50 0.04 8.68
N ASN A 65 -15.13 -0.66 9.63
CA ASN A 65 -14.43 -1.20 10.80
C ASN A 65 -13.50 -2.38 10.47
N VAL A 66 -13.92 -3.29 9.59
CA VAL A 66 -13.11 -4.46 9.21
C VAL A 66 -11.92 -4.02 8.36
N VAL A 67 -12.17 -3.17 7.37
CA VAL A 67 -11.14 -2.57 6.51
C VAL A 67 -10.15 -1.76 7.34
N ARG A 68 -10.65 -0.94 8.30
CA ARG A 68 -9.80 -0.17 9.22
C ARG A 68 -8.93 -1.07 10.08
N THR A 69 -9.48 -2.15 10.63
CA THR A 69 -8.72 -3.10 11.45
C THR A 69 -7.65 -3.80 10.61
N PHE A 70 -7.98 -4.19 9.38
CA PHE A 70 -7.03 -4.78 8.45
C PHE A 70 -5.88 -3.82 8.12
N ARG A 71 -6.21 -2.58 7.71
CA ARG A 71 -5.21 -1.54 7.41
C ARG A 71 -4.35 -1.18 8.61
N LEU A 72 -4.94 -1.09 9.81
CA LEU A 72 -4.21 -0.84 11.05
C LEU A 72 -3.20 -1.94 11.34
N LYS A 73 -3.59 -3.21 11.15
CA LYS A 73 -2.66 -4.34 11.32
C LYS A 73 -1.52 -4.28 10.28
N CYS A 74 -1.82 -3.97 9.02
CA CYS A 74 -0.78 -3.75 8.00
C CYS A 74 0.17 -2.61 8.40
N TYR A 75 -0.38 -1.49 8.88
CA TYR A 75 0.40 -0.35 9.36
C TYR A 75 1.33 -0.72 10.52
N GLN A 76 0.80 -1.39 11.55
CA GLN A 76 1.58 -1.84 12.71
C GLN A 76 2.72 -2.80 12.36
N LEU A 77 2.53 -3.62 11.32
CA LEU A 77 3.53 -4.55 10.83
C LEU A 77 4.50 -3.93 9.80
N GLY A 78 4.40 -2.63 9.57
CA GLY A 78 5.31 -1.88 8.71
C GLY A 78 5.08 -2.09 7.22
N ASN A 79 3.83 -2.37 6.81
CA ASN A 79 3.47 -2.42 5.39
C ASN A 79 3.74 -1.02 4.75
N PRO A 80 4.57 -0.94 3.70
CA PRO A 80 4.94 0.34 3.11
C PRO A 80 3.75 1.14 2.56
N GLU A 81 2.77 0.46 1.95
CA GLU A 81 1.59 1.09 1.38
C GLU A 81 0.63 1.56 2.47
N ALA A 82 0.52 0.84 3.59
CA ALA A 82 -0.28 1.28 4.73
C ALA A 82 0.30 2.56 5.35
N ILE A 83 1.63 2.63 5.48
CA ILE A 83 2.33 3.82 5.97
C ILE A 83 2.14 4.99 5.00
N TYR A 84 2.28 4.75 3.70
CA TYR A 84 2.01 5.74 2.66
C TYR A 84 0.58 6.29 2.73
N LEU A 85 -0.43 5.41 2.77
CA LEU A 85 -1.83 5.83 2.87
C LEU A 85 -2.10 6.64 4.14
N GLN A 86 -1.46 6.28 5.26
CA GLN A 86 -1.54 7.05 6.49
C GLN A 86 -0.89 8.43 6.35
N GLY A 87 0.30 8.51 5.74
CA GLY A 87 0.98 9.78 5.48
C GLY A 87 0.16 10.70 4.56
N MET A 88 -0.48 10.15 3.53
CA MET A 88 -1.42 10.87 2.67
C MET A 88 -2.63 11.40 3.43
N TYR A 89 -3.21 10.59 4.31
CA TYR A 89 -4.34 11.01 5.14
C TYR A 89 -3.95 12.13 6.12
N GLU A 90 -2.80 11.98 6.79
CA GLU A 90 -2.25 13.00 7.68
C GLU A 90 -2.00 14.33 6.95
N TYR A 91 -1.39 14.26 5.76
CA TYR A 91 -1.07 15.45 4.96
C TYR A 91 -2.32 16.14 4.40
N PHE A 92 -3.16 15.42 3.65
CA PHE A 92 -4.25 16.02 2.88
C PHE A 92 -5.54 16.21 3.67
N ILE A 93 -5.82 15.36 4.66
CA ILE A 93 -7.10 15.38 5.40
C ILE A 93 -6.93 15.98 6.79
N LEU A 94 -5.88 15.62 7.52
CA LEU A 94 -5.66 16.12 8.89
C LEU A 94 -4.83 17.40 8.93
N HIS A 95 -4.24 17.82 7.81
CA HIS A 95 -3.35 18.99 7.70
C HIS A 95 -2.11 18.93 8.60
N LEU A 96 -1.65 17.71 8.91
CA LEU A 96 -0.41 17.43 9.62
C LEU A 96 0.71 17.32 8.58
N LEU A 97 1.13 18.47 8.06
CA LEU A 97 1.96 18.57 6.86
C LEU A 97 3.32 17.91 7.03
N ASP A 98 4.01 18.19 8.13
CA ASP A 98 5.36 17.69 8.38
C ASP A 98 5.34 16.19 8.68
N GLU A 99 4.40 15.73 9.51
CA GLU A 99 4.27 14.32 9.91
C GLU A 99 3.87 13.42 8.73
N GLY A 100 2.91 13.87 7.93
CA GLY A 100 2.46 13.14 6.75
C GLY A 100 3.54 13.07 5.68
N ARG A 101 4.27 14.17 5.48
CA ARG A 101 5.37 14.26 4.50
C ARG A 101 6.57 13.44 4.93
N GLU A 102 7.00 13.52 6.20
CA GLU A 102 8.10 12.71 6.73
C GLU A 102 7.81 11.21 6.59
N LYS A 103 6.58 10.76 6.89
CA LYS A 103 6.18 9.37 6.67
C LYS A 103 6.35 8.93 5.23
N ASN A 104 5.83 9.73 4.29
CA ASN A 104 5.87 9.42 2.87
C ASN A 104 7.32 9.43 2.34
N HIS A 105 8.13 10.40 2.76
CA HIS A 105 9.54 10.47 2.42
C HIS A 105 10.29 9.21 2.89
N LEU A 106 10.21 8.88 4.19
CA LEU A 106 10.91 7.74 4.79
C LEU A 106 10.52 6.41 4.17
N VAL A 107 9.24 6.21 3.84
CA VAL A 107 8.79 4.96 3.21
C VAL A 107 9.11 4.92 1.71
N GLY A 108 9.17 6.08 1.05
CA GLY A 108 9.69 6.24 -0.31
C GLY A 108 11.16 5.83 -0.42
N GLU A 109 11.99 6.29 0.51
CA GLU A 109 13.40 5.89 0.63
C GLU A 109 13.59 4.39 0.87
N ARG A 110 12.59 3.73 1.47
CA ARG A 110 12.57 2.28 1.68
C ARG A 110 11.99 1.48 0.50
N GLY A 111 11.72 2.14 -0.63
CA GLY A 111 11.31 1.49 -1.88
C GLY A 111 9.80 1.45 -2.14
N CYS A 112 8.97 2.16 -1.36
CA CYS A 112 7.57 2.34 -1.72
C CYS A 112 7.46 3.31 -2.90
N LEU A 113 7.20 2.77 -4.10
CA LEU A 113 7.17 3.55 -5.34
C LEU A 113 6.14 4.68 -5.31
N LEU A 114 4.94 4.43 -4.77
CA LEU A 114 3.91 5.46 -4.64
C LEU A 114 4.32 6.60 -3.72
N ALA A 115 4.94 6.27 -2.58
CA ALA A 115 5.39 7.28 -1.64
C ALA A 115 6.53 8.11 -2.22
N LYS A 116 7.48 7.48 -2.91
CA LYS A 116 8.57 8.16 -3.61
C LYS A 116 8.04 9.08 -4.72
N TYR A 117 7.03 8.63 -5.46
CA TYR A 117 6.35 9.46 -6.46
C TYR A 117 5.70 10.69 -5.83
N ILE A 118 4.86 10.49 -4.82
CA ILE A 118 4.15 11.60 -4.18
C ILE A 118 5.13 12.56 -3.52
N ASP A 119 6.18 12.07 -2.86
CA ASP A 119 7.21 12.93 -2.27
C ASP A 119 7.87 13.80 -3.35
N GLY A 120 8.18 13.22 -4.52
CA GLY A 120 8.65 13.95 -5.70
C GLY A 120 7.63 14.98 -6.23
N MET A 121 6.35 14.61 -6.35
CA MET A 121 5.29 15.51 -6.80
C MET A 121 5.06 16.66 -5.82
N MET A 122 5.12 16.40 -4.52
CA MET A 122 5.05 17.42 -3.48
C MET A 122 6.27 18.34 -3.55
N ASN A 123 7.47 17.80 -3.78
CA ASN A 123 8.67 18.62 -4.02
C ASN A 123 8.51 19.56 -5.21
N LEU A 124 7.94 19.08 -6.32
CA LEU A 124 7.68 19.93 -7.49
C LEU A 124 6.63 21.01 -7.21
N ALA A 125 5.48 20.60 -6.66
CA ALA A 125 4.33 21.46 -6.42
C ALA A 125 4.59 22.52 -5.35
N PHE A 126 5.41 22.20 -4.34
CA PHE A 126 5.71 23.05 -3.19
C PHE A 126 7.18 23.47 -3.14
N SER A 127 7.89 23.38 -4.28
CA SER A 127 9.29 23.78 -4.44
C SER A 127 9.57 25.19 -3.95
N VAL A 128 8.54 26.06 -3.92
CA VAL A 128 8.60 27.41 -3.36
C VAL A 128 7.39 27.59 -2.44
N ASN A 129 7.62 27.84 -1.15
CA ASN A 129 6.52 28.16 -0.24
C ASN A 129 6.00 29.60 -0.44
N HIS A 130 4.89 29.97 0.21
CA HIS A 130 4.27 31.31 0.13
C HIS A 130 5.20 32.48 0.53
N ARG A 131 6.38 32.21 1.10
CA ARG A 131 7.41 33.18 1.48
C ARG A 131 8.58 33.22 0.50
N GLY A 132 8.54 32.47 -0.60
CA GLY A 132 9.61 32.41 -1.60
C GLY A 132 10.78 31.49 -1.24
N LEU A 133 10.67 30.67 -0.19
CA LEU A 133 11.75 29.75 0.20
C LEU A 133 11.73 28.49 -0.67
N VAL A 134 12.89 28.20 -1.27
CA VAL A 134 13.10 27.03 -2.13
C VAL A 134 13.42 25.81 -1.30
N HIS A 135 12.61 24.76 -1.42
CA HIS A 135 12.88 23.46 -0.81
C HIS A 135 13.65 22.59 -1.81
N ASN A 136 14.99 22.61 -1.75
CA ASN A 136 15.84 21.79 -2.62
C ASN A 136 15.93 20.35 -2.09
N TYR A 137 15.45 19.39 -2.88
CA TYR A 137 15.65 17.94 -2.64
C TYR A 137 16.37 17.33 -3.87
N PRO A 138 17.63 16.91 -3.73
CA PRO A 138 18.54 16.68 -4.87
C PRO A 138 18.28 15.41 -5.69
N ASP A 139 17.36 14.51 -5.30
CA ASP A 139 17.28 13.16 -5.86
C ASP A 139 16.18 12.95 -6.94
N PHE A 140 15.54 14.02 -7.44
CA PHE A 140 14.47 13.91 -8.43
C PHE A 140 14.90 14.35 -9.84
N THR A 141 15.22 13.39 -10.71
CA THR A 141 15.65 13.62 -12.11
C THR A 141 14.54 13.35 -13.12
N ARG A 142 14.66 13.92 -14.33
CA ARG A 142 13.73 13.73 -15.46
C ARG A 142 13.57 12.26 -15.87
N GLU A 143 14.60 11.44 -15.69
CA GLU A 143 14.54 9.99 -15.91
C GLU A 143 13.49 9.29 -15.04
N TYR A 144 13.26 9.76 -13.81
CA TYR A 144 12.26 9.17 -12.92
C TYR A 144 10.84 9.42 -13.43
N VAL A 145 10.58 10.61 -13.99
CA VAL A 145 9.30 10.97 -14.61
C VAL A 145 9.00 10.09 -15.83
N ASP A 146 10.01 9.86 -16.67
CA ASP A 146 9.86 9.06 -17.89
C ASP A 146 9.63 7.57 -17.57
N TRP A 147 10.31 7.03 -16.56
CA TRP A 147 10.10 5.64 -16.11
C TRP A 147 8.69 5.42 -15.57
N MET A 148 8.13 6.44 -14.91
CA MET A 148 6.78 6.41 -14.37
C MET A 148 5.68 6.53 -15.41
N TYR A 149 5.89 7.36 -16.45
CA TYR A 149 4.96 7.42 -17.58
C TYR A 149 4.76 6.02 -18.18
N HIS A 150 5.86 5.29 -18.39
CA HIS A 150 5.80 3.91 -18.86
C HIS A 150 5.03 2.98 -17.92
N MET A 151 5.21 3.08 -16.60
CA MET A 151 4.54 2.21 -15.63
C MET A 151 3.03 2.46 -15.50
N ILE A 152 2.56 3.68 -15.80
CA ILE A 152 1.14 4.04 -15.75
C ILE A 152 0.44 3.72 -17.09
N THR A 153 1.17 3.81 -18.21
CA THR A 153 0.62 3.57 -19.56
C THR A 153 0.78 2.14 -20.07
N SER A 154 1.36 1.23 -19.28
CA SER A 154 1.48 -0.21 -19.59
C SER A 154 0.56 -1.07 -18.73
#